data_AF-A0A0S4L2Q0-F1
#
_entry.id   AF-A0A0S4L2Q0-F1
#
_cell.length_a   1.000
_cell.length_b   1.000
_cell.length_c   1.000
_cell.angle_alpha   90.00
_cell.angle_beta   90.00
_cell.angle_gamma   90.00
#
_symmetry.space_group_name_H-M   'P 1'
#
loop_
_entity.id
_entity.type
_entity.pdbx_description
1 polymer ?
#
loop_
_entity_poly.entity_id
_entity_poly.type
_entity_poly.pdbx_seq_one_letter_code
_entity_poly.pdbx_strand_id
1 'polypeptide(L)'
;MKSTELAIRMKREEFNIKPYVKQIDTVAAEWPATTNYLYLTYNGLNHDLNFNDQHIMVLGSGVYRIGSSVEFDWCAVGCLRELRRLGKKTIMVNYNPETVSTDYDMSDRLY
;
A
#
# COMPACT_ATOMS: atom_id res chain seq x y z
N MET A 1 6.88 -32.09 -3.14
CA MET A 1 5.69 -31.68 -3.92
C MET A 1 5.96 -30.27 -4.45
N LYS A 2 6.11 -30.07 -5.77
CA LYS A 2 6.30 -28.73 -6.36
C LYS A 2 4.95 -28.23 -6.85
N SER A 3 4.31 -27.37 -6.08
CA SER A 3 3.08 -26.67 -6.48
C SER A 3 3.43 -25.31 -7.08
N THR A 4 2.59 -24.79 -7.98
CA THR A 4 2.76 -23.44 -8.53
C THR A 4 2.25 -22.39 -7.54
N GLU A 5 2.77 -21.16 -7.62
CA GLU A 5 2.30 -20.03 -6.79
C GLU A 5 0.79 -19.82 -6.92
N LEU A 6 0.27 -19.89 -8.15
CA LEU A 6 -1.15 -19.76 -8.44
C LEU A 6 -1.98 -20.84 -7.74
N ALA A 7 -1.53 -22.10 -7.77
CA ALA A 7 -2.24 -23.19 -7.09
C ALA A 7 -2.29 -22.97 -5.58
N ILE A 8 -1.20 -22.48 -4.96
CA ILE A 8 -1.18 -22.15 -3.53
C ILE A 8 -2.08 -20.95 -3.22
N ARG A 9 -2.11 -19.93 -4.08
CA ARG A 9 -3.01 -18.79 -3.93
C ARG A 9 -4.47 -19.22 -3.96
N MET A 10 -4.88 -20.02 -4.95
CA MET A 10 -6.24 -20.55 -5.05
C MET A 10 -6.61 -21.34 -3.80
N LYS A 11 -5.70 -22.20 -3.31
CA LYS A 11 -5.93 -22.97 -2.08
C LYS A 11 -6.13 -22.08 -0.85
N ARG A 12 -5.34 -21.01 -0.70
CA ARG A 12 -5.53 -20.03 0.39
C ARG A 12 -6.89 -19.32 0.29
N GLU A 13 -7.30 -18.95 -0.92
CA GLU A 13 -8.59 -18.33 -1.17
C GLU A 13 -9.77 -19.28 -0.84
N GLU A 14 -9.67 -20.57 -1.18
CA GLU A 14 -10.65 -21.62 -0.80
C GLU A 14 -10.81 -21.74 0.72
N PHE A 15 -9.70 -21.67 1.46
CA PHE A 15 -9.74 -21.70 2.93
C PHE A 15 -10.05 -20.33 3.56
N ASN A 16 -10.34 -19.31 2.75
CA ASN A 16 -10.55 -17.93 3.17
C ASN A 16 -9.39 -17.37 4.03
N ILE A 17 -8.16 -17.83 3.77
CA ILE A 17 -6.94 -17.37 4.43
C ILE A 17 -6.43 -16.13 3.67
N LYS A 18 -6.90 -14.96 4.09
CA LYS A 18 -6.56 -13.66 3.50
C LYS A 18 -5.99 -12.73 4.57
N PRO A 19 -5.05 -11.84 4.20
CA PRO A 19 -4.55 -10.84 5.13
C PRO A 19 -5.59 -9.74 5.35
N TYR A 20 -5.47 -9.06 6.48
CA TYR A 20 -6.23 -7.88 6.87
C TYR A 20 -5.39 -6.62 6.73
N VAL A 21 -6.05 -5.49 6.50
CA VAL A 21 -5.43 -4.16 6.37
C VAL A 21 -5.49 -3.47 7.72
N LYS A 22 -4.34 -2.99 8.19
CA LYS A 22 -4.19 -2.31 9.49
C LYS A 22 -3.59 -0.93 9.33
N GLN A 23 -4.00 0.00 10.19
CA GLN A 23 -3.48 1.36 10.25
C GLN A 23 -2.27 1.46 11.17
N ILE A 24 -1.30 2.30 10.78
CA ILE A 24 -0.21 2.76 11.62
C ILE A 24 -0.63 4.11 12.19
N ASP A 25 -1.00 4.12 13.47
CA ASP A 25 -1.63 5.26 14.14
C ASP A 25 -0.74 5.94 15.20
N THR A 26 0.47 5.41 15.43
CA THR A 26 1.45 5.80 16.46
C THR A 26 1.05 5.55 17.93
N VAL A 27 -0.21 5.23 18.20
CA VAL A 27 -0.78 5.13 19.56
C VAL A 27 -1.45 3.78 19.85
N ALA A 28 -1.25 2.77 19.00
CA ALA A 28 -1.79 1.42 19.17
C ALA A 28 -3.31 1.38 19.39
N ALA A 29 -4.03 2.15 18.57
CA ALA A 29 -5.48 2.33 18.59
C ALA A 29 -6.06 2.99 19.85
N GLU A 30 -5.24 3.69 20.65
CA GLU A 30 -5.75 4.54 21.74
C GLU A 30 -6.69 5.64 21.20
N TRP A 31 -6.32 6.22 20.06
CA TRP A 31 -7.08 7.24 19.35
C TRP A 31 -7.30 6.83 17.89
N PRO A 32 -8.44 7.20 17.28
CA PRO A 32 -8.70 6.89 15.89
C PRO A 32 -7.70 7.62 14.98
N ALA A 33 -7.08 6.87 14.06
CA ALA A 33 -6.14 7.44 13.10
C ALA A 33 -6.88 8.34 12.08
N THR A 34 -6.31 9.51 11.83
CA THR A 34 -6.79 10.41 10.76
C THR A 34 -6.13 10.13 9.42
N THR A 35 -5.04 9.35 9.40
CA THR A 35 -4.23 9.06 8.22
C THR A 35 -4.41 7.60 7.77
N ASN A 36 -4.19 7.34 6.48
CA ASN A 36 -4.26 6.01 5.89
C ASN A 36 -2.85 5.50 5.57
N TYR A 37 -1.99 5.43 6.60
CA TYR A 37 -0.73 4.71 6.52
C TYR A 37 -0.96 3.26 6.94
N LEU A 38 -0.73 2.31 6.04
CA LEU A 38 -1.30 0.96 6.12
C LEU A 38 -0.26 -0.13 5.97
N TYR A 39 -0.57 -1.30 6.51
CA TYR A 39 0.16 -2.53 6.26
C TYR A 39 -0.79 -3.73 6.23
N LEU A 40 -0.30 -4.87 5.73
CA LEU A 40 -1.05 -6.13 5.65
C LEU A 40 -0.54 -7.13 6.69
N THR A 41 -1.47 -7.81 7.37
CA THR A 41 -1.14 -8.88 8.32
C THR A 41 -2.16 -10.01 8.28
N TYR A 42 -1.71 -11.26 8.41
CA TYR A 42 -2.62 -12.40 8.63
C TYR A 42 -3.13 -12.46 10.07
N ASN A 43 -2.45 -11.80 11.00
CA ASN A 43 -2.84 -11.73 12.41
C ASN A 43 -3.85 -10.59 12.63
N GLY A 44 -5.03 -10.76 12.07
CA GLY A 44 -6.13 -9.82 12.19
C GLY A 44 -7.46 -10.55 12.15
N LEU A 45 -8.51 -9.87 12.63
CA LEU A 45 -9.88 -10.35 12.53
C LEU A 45 -10.73 -9.49 11.59
N ASN A 46 -10.37 -8.21 11.42
CA ASN A 46 -11.10 -7.23 10.62
C ASN A 46 -10.13 -6.23 9.99
N HIS A 47 -10.56 -5.58 8.91
CA HIS A 47 -9.86 -4.44 8.31
C HIS A 47 -10.14 -3.15 9.09
N ASP A 48 -9.16 -2.25 9.18
CA ASP A 48 -9.35 -0.94 9.83
C ASP A 48 -9.99 0.10 8.89
N LEU A 49 -10.20 -0.26 7.62
CA LEU A 49 -10.73 0.61 6.57
C LEU A 49 -11.86 -0.04 5.78
N ASN A 50 -12.71 0.82 5.22
CA ASN A 50 -13.72 0.45 4.22
C ASN A 50 -13.15 0.58 2.79
N PHE A 51 -13.64 -0.25 1.87
CA PHE A 51 -13.16 -0.31 0.47
C PHE A 51 -14.23 0.13 -0.54
N ASN A 52 -14.98 1.17 -0.22
CA ASN A 52 -16.13 1.61 -1.01
C ASN A 52 -15.77 2.48 -2.23
N ASP A 53 -14.59 3.10 -2.19
CA ASP A 53 -14.15 4.04 -3.22
C ASP A 53 -13.22 3.39 -4.24
N GLN A 54 -13.35 3.80 -5.50
CA GLN A 54 -12.40 3.45 -6.54
C GLN A 54 -11.13 4.30 -6.43
N HIS A 55 -9.98 3.64 -6.45
CA HIS A 55 -8.67 4.28 -6.41
C HIS A 55 -7.80 3.84 -7.58
N ILE A 56 -6.82 4.67 -7.93
CA ILE A 56 -5.77 4.35 -8.89
C ILE A 56 -4.50 3.96 -8.12
N MET A 57 -3.96 2.78 -8.39
CA MET A 57 -2.74 2.29 -7.74
C MET A 57 -1.49 2.75 -8.50
N VAL A 58 -0.52 3.29 -7.77
CA VAL A 58 0.83 3.61 -8.23
C VAL A 58 1.81 2.68 -7.51
N LEU A 59 2.60 1.95 -8.28
CA LEU A 59 3.61 1.02 -7.76
C LEU A 59 4.97 1.73 -7.68
N GLY A 60 5.59 1.71 -6.51
CA GLY A 60 6.94 2.24 -6.31
C GLY A 60 8.02 1.36 -6.90
N SER A 61 9.23 1.92 -7.03
CA SER A 61 10.40 1.21 -7.55
C SER A 61 11.05 0.25 -6.54
N GLY A 62 10.66 0.32 -5.26
CA GLY A 62 11.31 -0.42 -4.19
C GLY A 62 12.66 0.18 -3.80
N VAL A 63 13.54 -0.66 -3.26
CA VAL A 63 14.85 -0.21 -2.75
C VAL A 63 15.79 0.25 -3.86
N TYR A 64 16.60 1.26 -3.56
CA TYR A 64 17.60 1.78 -4.50
C TYR A 64 18.66 0.73 -4.84
N ARG A 65 19.03 0.67 -6.12
CA ARG A 65 20.06 -0.21 -6.68
C ARG A 65 20.78 0.52 -7.81
N ILE A 66 21.96 0.05 -8.20
CA ILE A 66 22.63 0.59 -9.39
C ILE A 66 21.70 0.41 -10.60
N GLY A 67 21.37 1.51 -11.28
CA GLY A 67 20.39 1.54 -12.37
C GLY A 67 18.93 1.74 -11.96
N SER A 68 18.64 1.89 -10.66
CA SER A 68 17.32 2.23 -10.11
C SER A 68 17.47 3.10 -8.86
N SER A 69 17.46 4.41 -9.04
CA SER A 69 17.66 5.39 -7.96
C SER A 69 16.46 6.35 -7.83
N VAL A 70 16.70 7.54 -7.29
CA VAL A 70 15.72 8.58 -6.94
C VAL A 70 14.86 9.04 -8.12
N GLU A 71 15.34 8.87 -9.37
CA GLU A 71 14.59 9.23 -10.58
C GLU A 71 13.23 8.53 -10.67
N PHE A 72 13.13 7.29 -10.16
CA PHE A 72 11.87 6.55 -10.16
C PHE A 72 10.92 7.02 -9.06
N ASP A 73 11.46 7.46 -7.91
CA ASP A 73 10.65 8.09 -6.86
C ASP A 73 10.06 9.42 -7.33
N TRP A 74 10.86 10.22 -8.04
CA TRP A 74 10.41 11.47 -8.64
C TRP A 74 9.27 11.26 -9.64
N CYS A 75 9.37 10.23 -10.49
CA CYS A 75 8.29 9.84 -11.40
C CYS A 75 7.01 9.45 -10.66
N ALA A 76 7.12 8.66 -9.58
CA ALA A 76 5.98 8.23 -8.78
C ALA A 76 5.27 9.41 -8.09
N VAL A 77 6.05 10.30 -7.46
CA VAL A 77 5.52 11.52 -6.82
C VAL A 77 4.85 12.43 -7.85
N GLY A 78 5.45 12.60 -9.03
CA GLY A 78 4.84 13.35 -10.13
C GLY A 78 3.50 12.77 -10.57
N CYS A 79 3.43 11.44 -10.72
CA CYS A 79 2.18 10.74 -11.06
C CYS A 79 1.10 10.93 -9.99
N LEU A 80 1.43 10.75 -8.71
CA LEU A 80 0.50 10.94 -7.60
C LEU A 80 -0.07 12.37 -7.55
N ARG A 81 0.78 13.37 -7.74
CA ARG A 81 0.37 14.79 -7.77
C ARG A 81 -0.57 15.10 -8.92
N GLU A 82 -0.30 14.58 -10.12
CA GLU A 82 -1.19 14.78 -11.27
C GLU A 82 -2.53 14.06 -11.10
N LEU A 83 -2.53 12.84 -10.57
CA LEU A 83 -3.76 12.11 -10.26
C LEU A 83 -4.61 12.86 -9.22
N ARG A 84 -3.99 13.41 -8.17
CA ARG A 84 -4.65 14.25 -7.18
C ARG A 84 -5.23 15.52 -7.81
N ARG A 85 -4.48 16.19 -8.69
CA ARG A 85 -4.93 17.38 -9.44
C ARG A 85 -6.14 17.08 -10.33
N LEU A 86 -6.23 15.87 -10.88
CA LEU A 86 -7.37 15.37 -11.64
C LEU A 86 -8.55 14.88 -10.76
N GLY A 87 -8.47 15.06 -9.44
CA GLY A 87 -9.50 14.64 -8.48
C GLY A 87 -9.62 13.12 -8.36
N LYS A 88 -8.57 12.36 -8.68
CA LYS A 88 -8.56 10.90 -8.55
C LYS A 88 -7.95 10.49 -7.22
N LYS A 89 -8.62 9.55 -6.53
CA LYS A 89 -8.07 8.95 -5.32
C LYS A 89 -6.95 7.98 -5.67
N THR A 90 -5.86 7.98 -4.91
CA THR A 90 -4.66 7.20 -5.20
C THR A 90 -4.28 6.24 -4.08
N ILE A 91 -3.69 5.11 -4.47
CA ILE A 91 -3.03 4.16 -3.57
C ILE A 91 -1.56 4.11 -3.97
N MET A 92 -0.66 4.40 -3.05
CA MET A 92 0.78 4.16 -3.23
C MET A 92 1.15 2.83 -2.59
N VAL A 93 1.94 2.01 -3.30
CA VAL A 93 2.54 0.78 -2.75
C VAL A 93 4.05 0.85 -2.88
N ASN A 94 4.77 0.98 -1.77
CA ASN A 94 6.23 1.01 -1.77
C ASN A 94 6.80 0.61 -0.41
N TYR A 95 7.96 -0.05 -0.42
CA TYR A 95 8.62 -0.54 0.78
C TYR A 95 10.00 0.11 1.04
N ASN A 96 10.36 1.15 0.28
CA ASN A 96 11.60 1.88 0.49
C ASN A 96 11.39 3.04 1.49
N PRO A 97 11.95 2.97 2.71
CA PRO A 97 11.74 4.00 3.73
C PRO A 97 12.45 5.32 3.43
N GLU A 98 13.33 5.37 2.43
CA GLU A 98 14.12 6.56 2.06
C GLU A 98 13.42 7.45 1.01
N THR A 99 12.18 7.14 0.63
CA THR A 99 11.48 7.78 -0.49
C THR A 99 10.44 8.81 -0.05
N VAL A 100 10.23 9.83 -0.89
CA VAL A 100 9.16 10.81 -0.68
C VAL A 100 7.81 10.20 -1.07
N SER A 101 7.77 9.23 -1.99
CA SER A 101 6.52 8.53 -2.30
C SER A 101 5.94 7.76 -1.11
N THR A 102 6.75 7.38 -0.12
CA THR A 102 6.30 6.75 1.14
C THR A 102 5.92 7.75 2.24
N ASP A 103 5.74 9.02 1.89
CA ASP A 103 5.06 9.97 2.78
C ASP A 103 3.53 9.78 2.64
N TYR A 104 2.84 9.55 3.76
CA TYR A 104 1.41 9.32 3.79
C TYR A 104 0.59 10.53 3.29
N ASP A 105 1.19 11.73 3.23
CA ASP A 105 0.56 12.93 2.68
C ASP A 105 0.56 12.95 1.13
N MET A 106 1.28 12.03 0.47
CA MET A 106 1.38 11.98 -1.01
C MET A 106 0.24 11.20 -1.69
N SER A 107 -0.45 10.30 -0.98
CA SER A 107 -1.55 9.49 -1.52
C SER A 107 -2.73 9.40 -0.55
N ASP A 108 -3.90 8.99 -1.03
CA ASP A 108 -5.06 8.80 -0.14
C ASP A 108 -4.92 7.55 0.75
N ARG A 109 -4.13 6.58 0.29
CA ARG A 109 -3.70 5.39 1.05
C ARG A 109 -2.27 5.04 0.69
N LEU A 110 -1.47 4.69 1.69
CA LEU A 110 -0.09 4.24 1.53
C LEU A 110 0.05 2.82 2.11
N TYR A 111 0.58 1.89 1.32
CA TYR A 111 0.87 0.51 1.68
C TYR A 111 2.34 0.16 1.49
#